data_AF-X1C7E4-F1
#
_entry.id   AF-X1C7E4-F1
#
_cell.length_a   1.000
_cell.length_b   1.000
_cell.length_c   1.000
_cell.angle_alpha   90.00
_cell.angle_beta   90.00
_cell.angle_gamma   90.00
#
_symmetry.space_group_name_H-M   'P 1'
#
loop_
_entity.id
_entity.type
_entity.pdbx_description
1 polymer ?
#
loop_
_entity_poly.entity_id
_entity_poly.type
_entity_poly.pdbx_seq_one_letter_code
_entity_poly.pdbx_strand_id
1 'polypeptide(L)'
;MPSQNADLLKKAEQLTFQSKIAIRNKNYSSAISSLLIAKDIYTKLGLTGEIGIVIKEIVRLGNLKKEENVSLTVSKDQFITPNDRIPIKSSLNGEKVAQSEDNQIS
;
A
#
# COMPACT_ATOMS: atom_id res chain seq x y z
N MET A 1 -10.56 -19.62 -39.53
CA MET A 1 -10.56 -20.05 -38.11
C MET A 1 -9.51 -19.24 -37.38
N PRO A 2 -9.80 -18.62 -36.22
CA PRO A 2 -8.74 -18.00 -35.41
C PRO A 2 -7.73 -19.07 -34.97
N SER A 3 -6.46 -18.69 -34.86
CA SER A 3 -5.43 -19.58 -34.34
C SER A 3 -5.58 -19.74 -32.83
N GLN A 4 -5.11 -20.86 -32.27
CA GLN A 4 -5.08 -21.08 -30.82
C GLN A 4 -4.43 -19.90 -30.06
N ASN A 5 -3.42 -19.26 -30.66
CA ASN A 5 -2.77 -18.07 -30.10
C ASN A 5 -3.69 -16.84 -30.11
N ALA A 6 -4.51 -16.66 -31.15
CA ALA A 6 -5.49 -15.58 -31.20
C ALA A 6 -6.60 -15.77 -30.15
N ASP A 7 -7.05 -17.00 -29.91
CA ASP A 7 -8.03 -17.30 -28.87
C ASP A 7 -7.46 -17.07 -27.45
N LEU A 8 -6.20 -17.46 -27.23
CA LEU A 8 -5.48 -17.16 -25.99
C LEU A 8 -5.33 -15.66 -25.78
N LEU A 9 -4.92 -14.91 -26.82
CA LEU A 9 -4.77 -13.45 -26.72
C LEU A 9 -6.10 -12.79 -26.35
N LYS A 10 -7.17 -13.13 -27.06
CA LYS A 10 -8.52 -12.63 -26.76
C LYS A 10 -8.95 -12.93 -25.33
N LYS A 11 -8.64 -14.13 -24.82
CA LYS A 11 -8.94 -14.50 -23.43
C LYS A 11 -8.15 -13.64 -22.43
N ALA A 12 -6.87 -13.37 -22.69
CA ALA A 12 -6.06 -12.51 -21.83
C ALA A 12 -6.59 -11.08 -21.81
N GLU A 13 -6.95 -10.53 -22.97
CA GLU A 13 -7.55 -9.19 -23.09
C GLU A 13 -8.90 -9.10 -22.34
N GLN A 14 -9.74 -10.13 -22.45
CA GLN A 14 -11.00 -10.20 -21.70
C GLN A 14 -10.76 -10.21 -20.19
N LEU A 15 -9.79 -10.98 -19.69
CA LEU A 15 -9.44 -10.99 -18.26
C LEU A 15 -8.91 -9.62 -17.78
N THR A 16 -8.10 -8.96 -18.60
CA THR A 16 -7.64 -7.58 -18.34
C THR A 16 -8.79 -6.57 -18.36
N PHE A 17 -9.81 -6.77 -19.19
CA PHE A 17 -11.01 -5.95 -19.16
C PHE A 17 -11.86 -6.20 -17.90
N GLN A 18 -12.05 -7.47 -17.52
CA GLN A 18 -12.78 -7.84 -16.31
C GLN A 18 -12.10 -7.31 -15.04
N SER A 19 -10.77 -7.30 -14.99
CA SER A 19 -10.05 -6.71 -13.86
C SER A 19 -10.34 -5.21 -13.73
N LYS A 20 -10.39 -4.46 -14.84
CA LYS A 20 -10.76 -3.03 -14.84
C LYS A 20 -12.17 -2.81 -14.27
N ILE A 21 -13.13 -3.67 -14.60
CA ILE A 21 -14.48 -3.62 -14.00
C ILE A 21 -14.41 -3.88 -12.50
N ALA A 22 -13.70 -4.93 -12.08
CA ALA A 22 -13.54 -5.26 -10.66
C ALA A 22 -12.85 -4.13 -9.86
N ILE A 23 -11.85 -3.45 -10.44
CA ILE A 23 -11.18 -2.28 -9.83
C ILE A 23 -12.18 -1.13 -9.60
N ARG A 24 -13.04 -0.82 -10.60
CA ARG A 24 -14.08 0.21 -10.46
C ARG A 24 -15.04 -0.11 -9.32
N ASN A 25 -15.31 -1.39 -9.09
CA ASN A 25 -16.17 -1.87 -8.01
C ASN A 25 -15.42 -2.07 -6.68
N LYS A 26 -14.18 -1.59 -6.55
CA LYS A 26 -13.27 -1.81 -5.40
C LYS A 26 -13.05 -3.28 -5.03
N ASN A 27 -13.36 -4.20 -5.93
CA ASN A 27 -13.11 -5.63 -5.73
C ASN A 27 -11.68 -5.96 -6.17
N TYR A 28 -10.70 -5.51 -5.37
CA TYR A 28 -9.28 -5.69 -5.68
C TYR A 28 -8.86 -7.17 -5.69
N SER A 29 -9.49 -8.02 -4.88
CA SER A 29 -9.22 -9.46 -4.89
C SER A 29 -9.57 -10.10 -6.24
N SER A 30 -10.78 -9.85 -6.77
CA SER A 30 -11.19 -10.38 -8.09
C SER A 30 -10.38 -9.77 -9.24
N ALA A 31 -9.98 -8.51 -9.12
CA ALA A 31 -9.11 -7.86 -10.09
C ALA A 31 -7.74 -8.54 -10.16
N ILE A 32 -7.10 -8.78 -9.01
CA ILE A 32 -5.81 -9.47 -8.91
C ILE A 32 -5.90 -10.89 -9.47
N SER A 33 -6.93 -11.66 -9.11
CA SER A 33 -7.11 -13.02 -9.64
C SER A 33 -7.23 -13.05 -11.18
N SER A 34 -8.03 -12.13 -11.75
CA SER A 34 -8.16 -12.03 -13.21
C SER A 34 -6.83 -11.68 -13.88
N LEU A 35 -6.07 -10.74 -13.28
CA LEU A 35 -4.76 -10.32 -13.78
C LEU A 35 -3.71 -11.43 -13.69
N LEU A 36 -3.73 -12.26 -12.65
CA LEU A 36 -2.82 -13.41 -12.56
C LEU A 36 -3.04 -14.40 -13.70
N ILE A 37 -4.31 -14.69 -14.04
CA ILE A 37 -4.62 -15.57 -15.18
C ILE A 37 -4.20 -14.92 -16.50
N ALA A 38 -4.43 -13.61 -16.68
CA ALA A 38 -4.00 -12.88 -17.87
C ALA A 38 -2.47 -12.93 -18.04
N LYS A 39 -1.72 -12.71 -16.94
CA LYS A 39 -0.25 -12.80 -16.91
C LYS A 39 0.25 -14.16 -17.39
N ASP A 40 -0.37 -15.25 -16.93
CA ASP A 40 0.04 -16.60 -17.30
C ASP A 40 -0.23 -16.88 -18.79
N ILE A 41 -1.31 -16.32 -19.34
CA ILE A 41 -1.59 -16.41 -20.78
C ILE A 41 -0.58 -15.57 -21.58
N TYR A 42 -0.31 -14.33 -21.18
CA TYR A 42 0.70 -13.49 -21.82
C TYR A 42 2.10 -14.14 -21.77
N THR A 43 2.41 -14.86 -20.68
CA THR A 43 3.65 -15.65 -20.56
C THR A 43 3.69 -16.78 -21.59
N LYS A 44 2.61 -17.54 -21.76
CA LYS A 44 2.51 -18.59 -22.80
C LYS A 44 2.65 -18.04 -24.21
N LEU A 45 2.22 -16.79 -24.44
CA LEU A 45 2.31 -16.10 -25.72
C LEU A 45 3.65 -15.36 -25.94
N GLY A 46 4.53 -15.31 -24.94
CA GLY A 46 5.80 -14.57 -25.02
C GLY A 46 5.66 -13.04 -25.04
N LEU A 47 4.53 -12.49 -24.59
CA LEU A 47 4.22 -11.06 -24.64
C LEU A 47 4.79 -10.33 -23.40
N THR A 48 6.10 -10.14 -23.37
CA THR A 48 6.84 -9.58 -22.22
C THR A 48 6.39 -8.17 -21.82
N GLY A 49 6.00 -7.33 -22.78
CA GLY A 49 5.45 -5.99 -22.51
C GLY A 49 4.17 -6.05 -21.66
N GLU A 50 3.21 -6.89 -22.07
CA GLU A 50 1.95 -7.08 -21.36
C GLU A 50 2.16 -7.71 -19.98
N ILE A 51 3.09 -8.68 -19.85
CA ILE A 51 3.46 -9.26 -18.56
C ILE A 51 3.94 -8.16 -17.60
N GLY A 52 4.81 -7.26 -18.06
CA GLY A 52 5.32 -6.15 -17.25
C GLY A 52 4.23 -5.19 -16.79
N ILE A 53 3.27 -4.87 -17.66
CA ILE A 53 2.11 -4.02 -17.32
C ILE A 53 1.26 -4.72 -16.25
N VAL A 54 0.93 -5.99 -16.46
CA VAL A 54 0.08 -6.76 -15.55
C VAL A 54 0.70 -6.93 -14.17
N ILE A 55 2.01 -7.20 -14.08
CA ILE A 55 2.72 -7.31 -12.79
C ILE A 55 2.67 -6.00 -12.02
N LYS A 56 2.96 -4.86 -12.67
CA LYS A 56 2.89 -3.53 -12.03
C LYS A 56 1.50 -3.25 -11.49
N GLU A 57 0.47 -3.61 -12.24
CA GLU A 57 -0.92 -3.42 -11.83
C GLU A 57 -1.28 -4.30 -10.63
N ILE A 58 -0.87 -5.59 -10.61
CA ILE A 58 -1.08 -6.48 -9.47
C ILE A 58 -0.44 -5.91 -8.19
N VAL A 59 0.79 -5.42 -8.28
CA VAL A 59 1.49 -4.81 -7.13
C VAL A 59 0.73 -3.57 -6.63
N ARG A 60 0.33 -2.69 -7.54
CA ARG A 60 -0.45 -1.49 -7.22
C ARG A 60 -1.76 -1.83 -6.50
N LEU A 61 -2.51 -2.83 -6.99
CA LEU A 61 -3.76 -3.27 -6.37
C LEU A 61 -3.53 -3.96 -5.02
N GLY A 62 -2.42 -4.69 -4.87
CA GLY A 62 -2.03 -5.27 -3.59
C GLY A 62 -1.80 -4.22 -2.51
N ASN A 63 -1.19 -3.08 -2.86
CA ASN A 63 -0.99 -1.96 -1.95
C ASN A 63 -2.32 -1.26 -1.60
N LEU A 64 -3.16 -0.97 -2.60
CA LEU A 64 -4.49 -0.38 -2.37
C LEU A 64 -5.36 -1.24 -1.45
N LYS A 65 -5.34 -2.57 -1.65
CA LYS A 65 -6.06 -3.49 -0.77
C LYS A 65 -5.54 -3.42 0.67
N LYS A 66 -4.24 -3.27 0.90
CA LYS A 66 -3.67 -3.13 2.26
C LYS A 66 -4.09 -1.80 2.90
N GLU A 67 -4.00 -0.70 2.16
CA GLU A 67 -4.37 0.64 2.63
C GLU A 67 -5.85 0.72 3.04
N GLU A 68 -6.75 0.11 2.26
CA GLU A 68 -8.17 0.04 2.61
C GLU A 68 -8.42 -0.72 3.92
N ASN A 69 -7.72 -1.84 4.13
CA ASN A 69 -7.83 -2.59 5.38
C ASN A 69 -7.28 -1.81 6.58
N VAL A 70 -6.16 -1.10 6.43
CA VAL A 70 -5.58 -0.29 7.51
C VAL A 70 -6.52 0.88 7.88
N SER A 71 -7.07 1.58 6.89
CA SER A 71 -8.02 2.68 7.11
C SER A 71 -9.25 2.24 7.92
N LEU A 72 -9.79 1.04 7.64
CA LEU A 72 -10.92 0.47 8.39
C LEU A 72 -10.57 0.06 9.82
N THR A 73 -9.30 -0.27 10.11
CA THR A 73 -8.85 -0.62 11.47
C THR A 73 -8.56 0.58 12.38
N VAL A 74 -8.43 1.79 11.83
CA VAL A 74 -8.07 3.00 12.60
C VAL A 74 -9.29 3.77 13.13
N SER A 75 -10.52 3.31 12.86
CA SER A 75 -11.74 3.98 13.36
C SER A 75 -12.59 3.09 14.26
N LYS A 76 -12.33 3.16 15.59
CA LYS A 76 -13.42 3.19 16.59
C LYS A 76 -13.08 3.76 17.96
N ASP A 77 -11.82 3.87 18.37
CA ASP A 77 -11.47 4.41 19.71
C ASP A 77 -10.40 5.49 19.63
N GLN A 78 -10.77 6.69 19.21
CA GLN A 78 -10.15 7.95 19.66
C GLN A 78 -10.91 9.16 19.10
N PHE A 79 -12.15 9.33 19.55
CA PHE A 79 -12.69 10.68 19.70
C PHE A 79 -12.01 11.29 20.93
N ILE A 80 -10.83 11.90 20.74
CA ILE A 80 -10.30 12.84 21.73
C ILE A 80 -11.14 14.11 21.56
N THR A 81 -12.09 14.32 22.46
CA THR A 81 -12.80 15.60 22.57
C THR A 81 -11.78 16.69 22.93
N PRO A 82 -11.78 17.85 22.23
CA PRO A 82 -10.82 18.92 22.50
C PRO A 82 -11.28 19.75 23.70
N ASN A 83 -11.41 19.14 24.89
CA ASN A 83 -11.83 19.89 26.08
C ASN A 83 -10.98 19.74 27.34
N ASP A 84 -9.89 18.98 27.34
CA ASP A 84 -8.88 19.08 28.40
C ASP A 84 -7.74 19.99 27.95
N ARG A 85 -8.03 21.29 27.93
CA ARG A 85 -7.00 22.34 27.92
C ARG A 85 -6.21 22.26 29.22
N ILE A 86 -5.17 21.45 29.27
CA ILE A 86 -4.12 21.61 30.27
C ILE A 86 -3.33 22.88 29.88
N PRO A 87 -3.29 23.93 30.72
CA PRO A 87 -2.50 25.11 30.42
C PRO A 87 -1.02 24.72 30.49
N ILE A 88 -0.31 24.82 29.37
CA ILE A 88 1.16 24.81 29.39
C ILE A 88 1.60 26.15 30.01
N LYS A 89 1.77 26.15 31.33
CA LYS A 89 2.60 27.06 32.12
C LYS A 89 3.56 26.13 32.88
N SER A 90 4.87 26.31 32.95
CA SER A 90 5.68 27.52 32.88
C SER A 90 7.16 27.11 32.76
N SER A 91 7.94 28.01 32.16
CA SER A 91 9.37 28.28 32.36
C SER A 91 10.03 27.60 33.57
N LEU A 92 11.19 26.98 33.33
CA LEU A 92 12.28 26.86 34.30
C LEU A 92 13.62 26.98 33.55
N ASN A 93 14.05 28.22 33.33
CA ASN A 93 15.47 28.56 33.33
C ASN A 93 16.01 28.29 34.76
N GLY A 94 17.13 27.62 34.85
CA GLY A 94 17.79 27.37 36.13
C GLY A 94 19.14 26.68 35.92
N GLU A 95 20.16 27.49 35.65
CA GLU A 95 21.57 27.15 35.75
C GLU A 95 21.85 26.30 37.00
N LYS A 96 22.51 25.16 36.83
CA LYS A 96 23.32 24.56 37.88
C LYS A 96 24.70 24.25 37.32
N VAL A 97 25.54 25.28 37.42
CA VAL A 97 26.91 25.25 37.95
C VAL A 97 27.38 23.83 38.34
N ALA A 98 28.28 23.27 37.54
CA ALA A 98 29.12 22.16 37.97
C ALA A 98 30.26 22.73 38.82
N GLN A 99 30.11 22.68 40.14
CA GLN A 99 31.26 22.69 41.05
C GLN A 99 31.74 21.25 41.20
N SER A 100 32.97 20.99 40.80
CA SER A 100 33.73 19.82 41.22
C SER A 100 35.01 20.37 41.81
N GLU A 101 35.07 20.33 43.13
CA GLU A 101 36.18 20.82 43.95
C GLU A 101 37.44 20.00 43.74
N ASP A 102 38.53 20.65 44.10
CA ASP A 102 39.94 20.31 44.00
C ASP A 102 40.30 18.87 44.40
N ASN A 103 41.35 18.34 43.75
CA ASN A 103 42.32 17.54 44.48
C ASN A 103 43.73 17.77 43.95
N GLN A 104 44.50 18.57 44.69
CA GLN A 104 45.96 18.62 44.61
C GLN A 104 46.52 17.31 45.17
N ILE A 105 47.49 16.68 44.49
CA ILE A 105 48.42 15.76 45.15
C ILE A 105 49.83 15.95 44.56
N SER A 106 50.70 16.51 45.41
CA SER A 106 52.17 16.36 45.58
C SER A 106 53.10 16.37 44.38
#